data_AF-A0AAD2CR45-F1
#
_entry.id   AF-A0AAD2CR45-F1
#
_cell.length_a   1.000
_cell.length_b   1.000
_cell.length_c   1.000
_cell.angle_alpha   90.00
_cell.angle_beta   90.00
_cell.angle_gamma   90.00
#
_symmetry.space_group_name_H-M   'P 1'
#
loop_
_entity.id
_entity.type
_entity.pdbx_description
1 polymer ?
#
loop_
_entity_poly.entity_id
_entity_poly.type
_entity_poly.pdbx_seq_one_letter_code
_entity_poly.pdbx_strand_id
1 'polypeptide(L)'
;MATPGYGRSQIIALYRSCRRSMLRIPDPAQREIYNTHLRASFRAKGQLFPESREAILAIDDAREQLDRMEYYHSIREEKERQQRLDLSSKQNGSPFPTESEGAKMNYTNATGVRNEVVRNWLGRTLPQLHSDDLAHYASRLVEDGFDSAEILETDLMEEDLDFMKKAHRRALIRVKGLDDTAVSKVE
;
A
#
# COMPACT_ATOMS: atom_id res chain seq x y z
N MET A 1 -6.43 34.76 -15.08
CA MET A 1 -6.50 33.33 -15.44
C MET A 1 -6.62 32.57 -14.13
N ALA A 2 -7.76 31.94 -13.85
CA ALA A 2 -7.95 31.17 -12.63
C ALA A 2 -7.20 29.84 -12.77
N THR A 3 -6.26 29.56 -11.86
CA THR A 3 -5.61 28.26 -11.77
C THR A 3 -6.66 27.23 -11.32
N PRO A 4 -6.79 26.08 -12.00
CA PRO A 4 -7.73 25.05 -11.57
C PRO A 4 -7.29 24.56 -10.18
N GLY A 5 -8.10 24.85 -9.16
CA GLY A 5 -7.87 24.37 -7.81
C GLY A 5 -7.97 22.85 -7.74
N TYR A 6 -7.20 22.24 -6.84
CA TYR A 6 -7.25 20.80 -6.62
C TYR A 6 -8.47 20.42 -5.77
N GLY A 7 -9.24 19.43 -6.25
CA GLY A 7 -10.40 18.93 -5.52
C GLY A 7 -10.00 18.09 -4.29
N ARG A 8 -10.86 18.06 -3.26
CA ARG A 8 -10.65 17.23 -2.05
C ARG A 8 -10.36 15.77 -2.38
N SER A 9 -11.03 15.20 -3.37
CA SER A 9 -10.80 13.82 -3.84
C SER A 9 -9.40 13.61 -4.42
N GLN A 10 -8.84 14.60 -5.11
CA GLN A 10 -7.48 14.54 -5.68
C GLN A 10 -6.43 14.61 -4.58
N ILE A 11 -6.65 15.43 -3.54
CA ILE A 11 -5.76 15.52 -2.38
C ILE A 11 -5.75 14.20 -1.60
N ILE A 12 -6.93 13.59 -1.39
CA ILE A 12 -7.04 12.27 -0.75
C ILE A 12 -6.34 11.20 -1.61
N ALA A 13 -6.54 11.21 -2.93
CA ALA A 13 -5.87 10.28 -3.83
C ALA A 13 -4.34 10.42 -3.78
N LEU A 14 -3.82 11.66 -3.73
CA LEU A 14 -2.39 11.92 -3.60
C LEU A 14 -1.85 11.39 -2.28
N TYR A 15 -2.53 11.66 -1.16
CA TYR A 15 -2.15 11.11 0.15
C TYR A 15 -2.06 9.59 0.12
N ARG A 16 -3.06 8.92 -0.46
CA ARG A 16 -3.06 7.45 -0.63
C ARG A 16 -1.89 6.97 -1.48
N SER A 17 -1.56 7.65 -2.57
CA SER A 17 -0.42 7.29 -3.41
C SER A 17 0.92 7.46 -2.69
N CYS A 18 1.15 8.58 -2.00
CA CYS A 18 2.33 8.78 -1.16
C CYS A 18 2.50 7.65 -0.16
N ARG A 19 1.42 7.29 0.52
CA ARG A 19 1.43 6.24 1.54
C ARG A 19 1.71 4.86 0.95
N ARG A 20 1.07 4.49 -0.15
CA ARG A 20 1.34 3.22 -0.85
C ARG A 20 2.79 3.11 -1.29
N SER A 21 3.37 4.21 -1.78
CA SER A 21 4.79 4.24 -2.11
C SER A 21 5.65 3.99 -0.87
N MET A 22 5.34 4.63 0.26
CA MET A 22 6.09 4.40 1.50
C MET A 22 6.01 2.96 2.01
N LEU A 23 4.86 2.30 1.92
CA LEU A 23 4.71 0.91 2.37
C LEU A 23 5.66 -0.06 1.62
N ARG A 24 6.09 0.30 0.40
CA ARG A 24 7.06 -0.47 -0.40
C ARG A 24 8.52 -0.32 0.09
N ILE A 25 8.81 0.56 1.05
CA ILE A 25 10.14 0.69 1.66
C ILE A 25 10.38 -0.54 2.58
N PRO A 26 11.48 -1.29 2.41
CA PRO A 26 11.76 -2.48 3.22
C PRO A 26 12.02 -2.20 4.68
N ASP A 27 12.70 -1.09 4.97
CA ASP A 27 13.12 -0.76 6.32
C ASP A 27 11.94 -0.17 7.12
N PRO A 28 11.46 -0.85 8.17
CA PRO A 28 10.35 -0.37 8.98
C PRO A 28 10.68 0.94 9.70
N ALA A 29 11.93 1.17 10.12
CA ALA A 29 12.30 2.42 10.79
C ALA A 29 12.22 3.60 9.81
N GLN A 30 12.72 3.41 8.59
CA GLN A 30 12.62 4.40 7.53
C GLN A 30 11.16 4.66 7.14
N ARG A 31 10.30 3.62 7.06
CA ARG A 31 8.85 3.79 6.82
C ARG A 31 8.20 4.69 7.85
N GLU A 32 8.47 4.45 9.14
CA GLU A 32 7.86 5.21 10.23
C GLU A 32 8.26 6.70 10.19
N ILE A 33 9.52 6.98 9.86
CA ILE A 33 10.01 8.34 9.65
C ILE A 33 9.21 9.04 8.53
N TYR A 34 9.09 8.40 7.36
CA TYR A 34 8.30 8.96 6.26
C TYR A 34 6.82 9.10 6.61
N ASN A 35 6.26 8.19 7.39
CA ASN A 35 4.84 8.23 7.81
C ASN A 35 4.57 9.43 8.71
N THR A 36 5.45 9.64 9.69
CA THR A 36 5.40 10.82 10.55
C THR A 36 5.50 12.10 9.72
N HIS A 37 6.45 12.19 8.78
CA HIS A 37 6.60 13.36 7.92
C HIS A 37 5.40 13.60 7.00
N LEU A 38 4.86 12.54 6.39
CA LEU A 38 3.70 12.61 5.51
C LEU A 38 2.48 13.14 6.27
N ARG A 39 2.18 12.55 7.44
CA ARG A 39 1.08 12.98 8.30
C ARG A 39 1.23 14.42 8.76
N ALA A 40 2.43 14.80 9.23
CA ALA A 40 2.71 16.16 9.66
C ALA A 40 2.52 17.17 8.52
N SER A 41 2.98 16.82 7.32
CA SER A 41 2.89 17.69 6.13
C SER A 41 1.44 17.91 5.70
N PHE A 42 0.66 16.84 5.56
CA PHE A 42 -0.76 16.94 5.17
C PHE A 42 -1.61 17.61 6.25
N ARG A 43 -1.30 17.40 7.54
CA ARG A 43 -1.99 18.09 8.64
C ARG A 43 -1.68 19.59 8.67
N ALA A 44 -0.41 19.97 8.56
CA ALA A 44 0.00 21.38 8.56
C ALA A 44 -0.60 22.15 7.38
N LYS A 45 -0.68 21.50 6.21
CA LYS A 45 -1.22 22.09 4.97
C LYS A 45 -2.74 21.93 4.85
N GLY A 46 -3.39 21.18 5.73
CA GLY A 46 -4.83 20.89 5.69
C GLY A 46 -5.74 22.10 5.95
N GLN A 47 -5.20 23.17 6.54
CA GLN A 47 -5.92 24.44 6.76
C GLN A 47 -5.83 25.39 5.56
N LEU A 48 -5.00 25.07 4.56
CA LEU A 48 -4.87 25.92 3.38
C LEU A 48 -6.12 25.83 2.52
N PHE A 49 -6.53 26.96 1.95
CA PHE A 49 -7.57 26.97 0.94
C PHE A 49 -7.08 26.21 -0.31
N PRO A 50 -7.84 25.25 -0.86
CA PRO A 50 -7.37 24.40 -1.97
C PRO A 50 -6.98 25.16 -3.24
N GLU A 51 -7.49 26.38 -3.42
CA GLU A 51 -7.21 27.27 -4.55
C GLU A 51 -6.07 28.25 -4.27
N SER A 52 -5.52 28.26 -3.05
CA SER A 52 -4.40 29.12 -2.71
C SER A 52 -3.14 28.68 -3.45
N ARG A 53 -2.28 29.65 -3.78
CA ARG A 53 -1.00 29.39 -4.43
C ARG A 53 -0.14 28.44 -3.60
N GLU A 54 -0.18 28.59 -2.28
CA GLU A 54 0.55 27.75 -1.33
C GLU A 54 0.04 26.29 -1.35
N ALA A 55 -1.28 26.09 -1.43
CA ALA A 55 -1.85 24.75 -1.55
C ALA A 55 -1.45 24.08 -2.87
N ILE A 56 -1.50 24.82 -3.98
CA ILE A 56 -1.08 24.33 -5.30
C ILE A 56 0.40 23.91 -5.28
N LEU A 57 1.28 24.79 -4.80
CA LEU A 57 2.72 24.50 -4.71
C LEU A 57 3.01 23.31 -3.79
N ALA A 58 2.28 23.20 -2.68
CA ALA A 58 2.43 22.08 -1.75
C ALA A 58 1.99 20.74 -2.36
N ILE A 59 0.98 20.74 -3.22
CA ILE A 59 0.50 19.56 -3.94
C ILE A 59 1.49 19.17 -5.04
N ASP A 60 2.02 20.14 -5.78
CA ASP A 60 3.01 19.89 -6.82
C ASP A 60 4.32 19.32 -6.22
N ASP A 61 4.80 19.88 -5.10
CA ASP A 61 5.94 19.36 -4.34
C ASP A 61 5.70 17.92 -3.86
N ALA A 62 4.51 17.62 -3.34
CA ALA A 62 4.16 16.27 -2.90
C ALA A 62 4.11 15.26 -4.08
N ARG A 63 3.67 15.69 -5.27
CA ARG A 63 3.71 14.87 -6.48
C ARG A 63 5.14 14.60 -6.94
N GLU A 64 5.97 15.62 -6.98
CA GLU A 64 7.37 15.46 -7.37
C GLU A 64 8.11 14.51 -6.42
N GLN A 65 7.85 14.62 -5.11
CA GLN A 65 8.40 13.68 -4.12
C GLN A 65 7.92 12.25 -4.36
N LEU A 66 6.63 12.06 -4.66
CA LEU A 66 6.08 10.75 -5.02
C LEU A 66 6.75 10.18 -6.28
N ASP A 67 6.89 10.97 -7.34
CA ASP A 67 7.54 10.54 -8.58
C ASP A 67 8.98 10.09 -8.34
N ARG A 68 9.72 10.82 -7.49
CA ARG A 68 11.07 10.41 -7.06
C ARG A 68 11.05 9.10 -6.29
N MET A 69 10.10 8.90 -5.37
CA MET A 69 9.95 7.64 -4.64
C MET A 69 9.67 6.47 -5.58
N GLU A 70 8.69 6.63 -6.49
CA GLU A 70 8.34 5.61 -7.48
C GLU A 70 9.52 5.25 -8.38
N TYR A 71 10.30 6.24 -8.80
CA TYR A 71 11.54 6.03 -9.54
C TYR A 71 12.55 5.17 -8.77
N TYR A 72 12.80 5.47 -7.49
CA TYR A 72 13.70 4.66 -6.66
C TYR A 72 13.20 3.23 -6.46
N HIS A 73 11.89 3.05 -6.26
CA HIS A 73 11.28 1.72 -6.20
C HIS A 73 11.49 0.95 -7.51
N SER A 74 11.28 1.60 -8.67
CA SER A 74 11.49 1.01 -9.99
C SER A 74 12.94 0.58 -10.20
N ILE A 75 13.93 1.41 -9.84
CA ILE A 75 15.35 1.04 -9.94
C ILE A 75 15.66 -0.17 -9.09
N ARG A 76 15.17 -0.20 -7.86
CA ARG A 76 15.41 -1.33 -6.94
C ARG A 76 14.80 -2.62 -7.48
N GLU A 77 13.56 -2.56 -7.96
CA GLU A 77 12.86 -3.73 -8.53
C GLU A 77 13.56 -4.26 -9.78
N GLU A 78 14.10 -3.37 -10.63
CA GLU A 78 14.91 -3.77 -11.78
C GLU A 78 16.19 -4.49 -11.32
N LYS A 79 16.90 -3.95 -10.33
CA LYS A 79 18.11 -4.58 -9.77
C LYS A 79 17.82 -5.96 -9.19
N GLU A 80 16.74 -6.11 -8.42
CA GLU A 80 16.32 -7.39 -7.87
C GLU A 80 15.96 -8.38 -8.98
N ARG A 81 15.28 -7.93 -10.03
CA ARG A 81 14.94 -8.76 -11.19
C ARG A 81 16.19 -9.26 -11.90
N GLN A 82 17.15 -8.37 -12.11
CA GLN A 82 18.40 -8.69 -12.81
C GLN A 82 19.26 -9.67 -12.00
N GLN A 83 19.38 -9.48 -10.69
CA GLN A 83 20.04 -10.44 -9.80
C GLN A 83 19.40 -11.83 -9.84
N ARG A 84 18.07 -11.90 -9.90
CA ARG A 84 17.36 -13.19 -10.02
C ARG A 84 17.68 -13.90 -11.34
N LEU A 85 17.80 -13.15 -12.44
CA LEU A 85 18.18 -13.72 -13.74
C LEU A 85 19.63 -14.22 -13.73
N ASP A 86 20.55 -13.49 -13.11
CA ASP A 86 21.96 -13.88 -13.02
C ASP A 86 22.18 -15.14 -12.16
N LEU A 87 21.42 -15.27 -11.06
CA LEU A 87 21.43 -16.47 -10.21
C LEU A 87 20.88 -17.70 -10.95
N SER A 88 19.86 -17.51 -11.79
CA SER A 88 19.28 -18.57 -12.61
C SER A 88 20.26 -19.07 -13.69
N SER A 89 21.01 -18.17 -14.32
CA SER A 89 22.01 -18.53 -15.35
C SER A 89 23.20 -19.33 -14.80
N LYS A 90 23.51 -19.24 -13.50
CA LYS A 90 24.63 -19.98 -12.88
C LYS A 90 24.31 -21.43 -12.52
N GLN A 91 23.05 -21.87 -12.59
CA GLN A 91 22.66 -23.26 -12.29
C GLN A 91 22.64 -24.21 -13.49
N ASN A 92 22.86 -23.74 -14.74
CA ASN A 92 22.85 -24.58 -15.94
C ASN A 92 24.25 -25.02 -16.38
N GLY A 93 24.94 -25.76 -15.50
CA GLY A 93 26.23 -26.40 -15.77
C GLY A 93 26.22 -27.91 -15.55
N SER A 94 25.23 -28.63 -16.10
CA SER A 94 25.31 -30.08 -16.28
C SER A 94 24.49 -30.52 -17.50
N PRO A 95 25.06 -31.27 -18.47
CA PRO A 95 24.35 -31.67 -19.66
C PRO A 95 23.70 -33.04 -19.47
N PHE A 96 22.37 -33.13 -19.39
CA PHE A 96 21.64 -34.32 -19.84
C PHE A 96 20.18 -33.96 -20.20
N PRO A 97 19.60 -34.49 -21.30
CA PRO A 97 18.35 -33.97 -21.86
C PRO A 97 17.17 -34.87 -21.53
N THR A 98 16.10 -34.34 -20.93
CA THR A 98 14.76 -34.91 -21.13
C THR A 98 13.68 -33.87 -20.83
N GLU A 99 12.92 -33.55 -21.87
CA GLU A 99 11.48 -33.25 -21.90
C GLU A 99 10.87 -32.22 -20.92
N SER A 100 10.38 -31.15 -21.54
CA SER A 100 9.00 -30.64 -21.41
C SER A 100 8.56 -29.91 -20.13
N GLU A 101 8.13 -28.67 -20.36
CA GLU A 101 7.13 -27.92 -19.57
C GLU A 101 7.42 -27.69 -18.07
N GLY A 102 8.13 -26.59 -17.75
CA GLY A 102 8.31 -26.24 -16.33
C GLY A 102 8.80 -24.83 -16.03
N ALA A 103 8.57 -23.83 -16.88
CA ALA A 103 9.08 -22.47 -16.68
C ALA A 103 7.98 -21.45 -16.30
N LYS A 104 7.21 -21.73 -15.23
CA LYS A 104 6.23 -20.75 -14.67
C LYS A 104 6.10 -20.76 -13.13
N MET A 105 6.83 -21.58 -12.39
CA MET A 105 6.74 -21.62 -10.92
C MET A 105 7.92 -20.90 -10.29
N ASN A 106 7.68 -19.74 -9.67
CA ASN A 106 8.36 -19.26 -8.44
C ASN A 106 8.03 -17.80 -8.10
N TYR A 107 7.54 -17.00 -9.06
CA TYR A 107 7.01 -15.65 -8.75
C TYR A 107 5.60 -15.71 -8.13
N THR A 108 4.85 -16.78 -8.39
CA THR A 108 3.54 -17.06 -7.78
C THR A 108 3.64 -17.35 -6.30
N ASN A 109 4.75 -17.91 -5.82
CA ASN A 109 4.87 -18.35 -4.43
C ASN A 109 5.00 -17.17 -3.47
N ALA A 110 5.83 -16.17 -3.76
CA ALA A 110 6.00 -15.02 -2.86
C ALA A 110 4.72 -14.16 -2.74
N THR A 111 4.03 -13.93 -3.85
CA THR A 111 2.75 -13.19 -3.85
C THR A 111 1.60 -14.05 -3.32
N GLY A 112 1.67 -15.37 -3.51
CA GLY A 112 0.75 -16.34 -2.92
C GLY A 112 0.86 -16.39 -1.39
N VAL A 113 2.09 -16.48 -0.86
CA VAL A 113 2.36 -16.45 0.59
C VAL A 113 1.87 -15.15 1.22
N ARG A 114 2.16 -14.00 0.59
CA ARG A 114 1.66 -12.70 1.06
C ARG A 114 0.13 -12.63 1.05
N ASN A 115 -0.50 -13.06 -0.04
CA ASN A 115 -1.96 -13.15 -0.10
C ASN A 115 -2.51 -14.05 1.01
N GLU A 116 -1.88 -15.19 1.29
CA GLU A 116 -2.33 -16.11 2.32
C GLU A 116 -2.26 -15.49 3.72
N VAL A 117 -1.19 -14.75 4.04
CA VAL A 117 -1.07 -13.98 5.29
C VAL A 117 -2.24 -13.00 5.43
N VAL A 118 -2.53 -12.22 4.39
CA VAL A 118 -3.62 -11.25 4.39
C VAL A 118 -4.99 -11.92 4.46
N ARG A 119 -5.20 -13.05 3.76
CA ARG A 119 -6.46 -13.83 3.82
C ARG A 119 -6.68 -14.40 5.21
N ASN A 120 -5.65 -14.96 5.83
CA ASN A 120 -5.75 -15.49 7.19
C ASN A 120 -6.04 -14.38 8.19
N TRP A 121 -5.42 -13.22 8.01
CA TRP A 121 -5.70 -12.05 8.82
C TRP A 121 -7.16 -11.58 8.65
N LEU A 122 -7.63 -11.38 7.42
CA LEU A 122 -9.02 -11.00 7.12
C LEU A 122 -10.04 -12.02 7.64
N GLY A 123 -9.75 -13.32 7.53
CA GLY A 123 -10.64 -14.38 8.01
C GLY A 123 -10.77 -14.41 9.54
N ARG A 124 -9.73 -14.01 10.28
CA ARG A 124 -9.80 -13.85 11.74
C ARG A 124 -10.58 -12.60 12.14
N THR A 125 -10.38 -11.50 11.42
CA THR A 125 -11.03 -10.21 11.71
C THR A 125 -12.49 -10.19 11.26
N LEU A 126 -12.82 -10.86 10.15
CA LEU A 126 -14.14 -10.93 9.53
C LEU A 126 -14.52 -12.39 9.24
N PRO A 127 -14.90 -13.18 10.26
CA PRO A 127 -15.13 -14.61 10.12
C PRO A 127 -16.33 -14.99 9.22
N GLN A 128 -17.20 -14.03 8.89
CA GLN A 128 -18.33 -14.23 7.96
C GLN A 128 -18.05 -13.71 6.54
N LEU A 129 -16.79 -13.46 6.19
CA LEU A 129 -16.44 -12.97 4.87
C LEU A 129 -16.53 -14.08 3.82
N HIS A 130 -17.28 -13.84 2.75
CA HIS A 130 -17.39 -14.79 1.64
C HIS A 130 -16.04 -15.01 0.94
N SER A 131 -15.80 -16.20 0.38
CA SER A 131 -14.52 -16.58 -0.24
C SER A 131 -14.09 -15.63 -1.36
N ASP A 132 -15.06 -15.15 -2.14
CA ASP A 132 -14.82 -14.26 -3.28
C ASP A 132 -14.40 -12.85 -2.82
N ASP A 133 -15.10 -12.32 -1.81
CA ASP A 133 -14.75 -11.03 -1.21
C ASP A 133 -13.39 -11.13 -0.49
N LEU A 134 -13.12 -12.25 0.20
CA LEU A 134 -11.84 -12.51 0.84
C LEU A 134 -10.68 -12.52 -0.17
N ALA A 135 -10.86 -13.21 -1.31
CA ALA A 135 -9.86 -13.23 -2.38
C ALA A 135 -9.60 -11.83 -2.93
N HIS A 136 -10.68 -11.13 -3.28
CA HIS A 136 -10.61 -9.80 -3.86
C HIS A 136 -9.93 -8.80 -2.91
N TYR A 137 -10.33 -8.82 -1.63
CA TYR A 137 -9.79 -7.89 -0.63
C TYR A 137 -8.33 -8.17 -0.32
N ALA A 138 -7.95 -9.45 -0.18
CA ALA A 138 -6.56 -9.81 0.08
C ALA A 138 -5.64 -9.41 -1.07
N SER A 139 -6.04 -9.68 -2.32
CA SER A 139 -5.26 -9.27 -3.48
C SER A 139 -5.11 -7.76 -3.55
N ARG A 140 -6.19 -7.01 -3.25
CA ARG A 140 -6.13 -5.55 -3.29
C ARG A 140 -5.23 -4.97 -2.20
N LEU A 141 -5.30 -5.49 -0.98
CA LEU A 141 -4.43 -5.10 0.13
C LEU A 141 -2.96 -5.37 -0.19
N VAL A 142 -2.63 -6.55 -0.74
CA VAL A 142 -1.25 -6.89 -1.15
C VAL A 142 -0.76 -5.96 -2.26
N GLU A 143 -1.60 -5.65 -3.26
CA GLU A 143 -1.28 -4.67 -4.31
C GLU A 143 -1.00 -3.28 -3.75
N ASP A 144 -1.75 -2.87 -2.72
CA ASP A 144 -1.60 -1.58 -2.06
C ASP A 144 -0.45 -1.57 -1.00
N GLY A 145 0.29 -2.69 -0.87
CA GLY A 145 1.46 -2.80 0.01
C GLY A 145 1.18 -3.27 1.44
N PHE A 146 -0.05 -3.68 1.72
CA PHE A 146 -0.47 -4.28 2.99
C PHE A 146 -0.27 -5.79 2.95
N ASP A 147 0.98 -6.23 2.86
CA ASP A 147 1.33 -7.64 2.62
C ASP A 147 1.79 -8.42 3.86
N SER A 148 1.72 -7.80 5.04
CA SER A 148 1.98 -8.44 6.33
C SER A 148 0.89 -8.11 7.36
N ALA A 149 0.70 -9.02 8.33
CA ALA A 149 -0.24 -8.79 9.43
C ALA A 149 0.13 -7.56 10.27
N GLU A 150 1.42 -7.32 10.47
CA GLU A 150 1.94 -6.15 11.19
C GLU A 150 1.52 -4.85 10.50
N ILE A 151 1.76 -4.72 9.19
CA ILE A 151 1.37 -3.52 8.43
C ILE A 151 -0.15 -3.34 8.42
N LEU A 152 -0.90 -4.45 8.32
CA LEU A 152 -2.35 -4.39 8.46
C LEU A 152 -2.73 -3.86 9.85
N GLU A 153 -2.03 -4.27 10.91
CA GLU A 153 -2.25 -3.86 12.30
C GLU A 153 -1.91 -2.41 12.60
N THR A 154 -0.75 -1.94 12.17
CA THR A 154 -0.23 -0.61 12.49
C THR A 154 -0.70 0.47 11.52
N ASP A 155 -0.86 0.10 10.25
CA ASP A 155 -0.99 1.06 9.16
C ASP A 155 -2.30 0.93 8.37
N LEU A 156 -3.21 0.01 8.64
CA LEU A 156 -4.49 0.00 7.92
C LEU A 156 -5.44 1.06 8.50
N MET A 157 -5.92 1.99 7.67
CA MET A 157 -6.86 3.06 8.05
C MET A 157 -8.22 2.89 7.35
N GLU A 158 -9.25 3.63 7.78
CA GLU A 158 -10.58 3.59 7.15
C GLU A 158 -10.54 3.94 5.66
N GLU A 159 -9.72 4.92 5.28
CA GLU A 159 -9.62 5.41 3.89
C GLU A 159 -9.06 4.37 2.94
N ASP A 160 -8.26 3.42 3.44
CA ASP A 160 -7.70 2.34 2.63
C ASP A 160 -8.75 1.27 2.31
N LEU A 161 -9.86 1.24 3.03
CA LEU A 161 -10.92 0.23 2.92
C LEU A 161 -12.04 0.63 1.95
N ASP A 162 -11.86 1.70 1.17
CA ASP A 162 -12.90 2.23 0.28
C ASP A 162 -13.35 1.26 -0.81
N PHE A 163 -12.48 0.34 -1.22
CA PHE A 163 -12.80 -0.72 -2.18
C PHE A 163 -13.68 -1.82 -1.55
N MET A 164 -13.78 -1.88 -0.22
CA MET A 164 -14.60 -2.87 0.47
C MET A 164 -16.08 -2.48 0.50
N LYS A 165 -16.94 -3.49 0.46
CA LYS A 165 -18.37 -3.33 0.74
C LYS A 165 -18.58 -2.62 2.09
N LYS A 166 -19.52 -1.68 2.13
CA LYS A 166 -19.79 -0.82 3.29
C LYS A 166 -20.03 -1.58 4.59
N ALA A 167 -20.63 -2.77 4.53
CA ALA A 167 -20.81 -3.62 5.72
C ALA A 167 -19.48 -4.19 6.25
N HIS A 168 -18.62 -4.69 5.36
CA HIS A 168 -17.34 -5.31 5.73
C HIS A 168 -16.36 -4.26 6.27
N ARG A 169 -16.27 -3.10 5.61
CA ARG A 169 -15.51 -1.95 6.11
C ARG A 169 -15.93 -1.56 7.53
N ARG A 170 -17.24 -1.37 7.79
CA ARG A 170 -17.74 -1.03 9.14
C ARG A 170 -17.49 -2.12 10.19
N ALA A 171 -17.45 -3.38 9.79
CA ALA A 171 -17.09 -4.46 10.71
C ALA A 171 -15.59 -4.40 11.03
N LEU A 172 -14.74 -4.16 10.01
CA LEU A 172 -13.30 -4.10 10.16
C LEU A 172 -12.84 -2.88 10.98
N ILE A 173 -13.42 -1.71 10.74
CA ILE A 173 -13.16 -0.48 11.52
C ILE A 173 -13.50 -0.71 13.00
N ARG A 174 -14.67 -1.30 13.30
CA ARG A 174 -15.08 -1.63 14.67
C ARG A 174 -14.15 -2.63 15.36
N VAL A 175 -13.71 -3.67 14.64
CA VAL A 175 -12.77 -4.66 15.19
C VAL A 175 -11.39 -4.05 15.44
N LYS A 176 -10.97 -3.10 14.59
CA LYS A 176 -9.71 -2.39 14.71
C LYS A 176 -9.72 -1.24 15.72
N GLY A 177 -10.89 -0.77 16.13
CA GLY A 177 -11.01 0.49 16.86
C GLY A 177 -10.56 1.70 16.02
N LEU A 178 -10.72 1.65 14.69
CA LEU A 178 -10.46 2.79 13.79
C LEU A 178 -11.57 3.84 13.83
N ASP A 179 -12.54 3.69 14.72
CA ASP A 179 -13.63 4.64 14.92
C ASP A 179 -13.09 5.91 15.60
N ASP A 180 -12.91 7.02 14.85
CA ASP A 180 -12.45 8.34 15.34
C ASP A 180 -13.42 9.01 16.36
N THR A 181 -14.44 8.29 16.83
CA THR A 181 -15.50 8.79 17.72
C THR A 181 -15.18 8.71 19.23
N ALA A 182 -13.95 8.35 19.61
CA ALA A 182 -13.58 8.14 21.02
C ALA A 182 -12.96 9.36 21.75
N VAL A 183 -12.90 10.56 21.14
CA VAL A 183 -12.32 11.78 21.77
C VAL A 183 -13.34 12.91 21.95
N SER A 184 -14.56 12.60 22.39
CA SER A 184 -15.53 13.64 22.83
C SER A 184 -16.47 13.22 23.97
N LYS A 185 -16.06 12.25 24.80
CA LYS A 185 -16.74 11.99 26.08
C LYS A 185 -15.72 11.68 27.18
N VAL A 186 -15.10 12.73 27.69
CA VAL A 186 -14.68 12.77 29.10
C VAL A 186 -15.18 14.13 29.60
N GLU A 187 -16.18 14.06 30.48
CA GLU A 187 -16.70 15.17 31.29
C GLU A 187 -15.60 15.82 32.14
#